data_AF-A0A0S2K5C8-F1
#
_entry.id   AF-A0A0S2K5C8-F1
#
_cell.length_a   1.000
_cell.length_b   1.000
_cell.length_c   1.000
_cell.angle_alpha   90.00
_cell.angle_beta   90.00
_cell.angle_gamma   90.00
#
_symmetry.space_group_name_H-M   'P 1'
#
loop_
_entity.id
_entity.type
_entity.pdbx_description
1 polymer ?
#
loop_
_entity_poly.entity_id
_entity_poly.type
_entity_poly.pdbx_seq_one_letter_code
_entity_poly.pdbx_strand_id
1 'polypeptide(L)'
;MKWLIVGLSMLMSTSSMAVDKWRGLLELQSGVYLTLGFNVDVQKNTVTLDSPNQGMFGKVPTEFTISKKQVSFKDKQLQAEFNGKVEGDTLVGTFTQGRAMAITLYRLNEQDLSQLKYEGAYKGELDVNGKPLPLVVQVAVVNGGFYSSLDSPAQQSYGIPITEFAIDEKTMTFSSKMISASFSGQLDGAGYSGKFVQGFEIPLTLKKKQL
;
A
#
# COMPACT_ATOMS: atom_id res chain seq x y z
N MET A 1 47.31 -22.20 -40.95
CA MET A 1 45.96 -22.44 -40.38
C MET A 1 45.90 -21.70 -39.05
N LYS A 2 45.08 -20.65 -38.95
CA LYS A 2 44.98 -19.78 -37.77
C LYS A 2 44.03 -20.42 -36.74
N TRP A 3 44.48 -20.52 -35.50
CA TRP A 3 43.69 -20.98 -34.35
C TRP A 3 42.74 -19.85 -33.93
N LEU A 4 41.42 -20.09 -33.93
CA LEU A 4 40.46 -19.23 -33.23
C LEU A 4 40.36 -19.68 -31.78
N ILE A 5 40.70 -18.79 -30.85
CA ILE A 5 40.35 -18.91 -29.44
C ILE A 5 38.99 -18.26 -29.28
N VAL A 6 37.96 -19.05 -28.94
CA VAL A 6 36.65 -18.55 -28.54
C VAL A 6 36.70 -18.35 -27.03
N GLY A 7 36.77 -17.09 -26.59
CA GLY A 7 36.60 -16.72 -25.19
C GLY A 7 35.12 -16.79 -24.82
N LEU A 8 34.75 -17.78 -24.01
CA LEU A 8 33.43 -17.86 -23.39
C LEU A 8 33.38 -16.84 -22.24
N SER A 9 32.79 -15.67 -22.47
CA SER A 9 32.55 -14.72 -21.39
C SER A 9 31.39 -15.22 -20.53
N MET A 10 31.69 -15.66 -19.31
CA MET A 10 30.71 -15.98 -18.30
C MET A 10 30.20 -14.67 -17.71
N LEU A 11 29.02 -14.23 -18.13
CA LEU A 11 28.28 -13.15 -17.48
C LEU A 11 27.86 -13.63 -16.09
N MET A 12 28.61 -13.25 -15.06
CA MET A 12 28.18 -13.39 -13.67
C MET A 12 27.05 -12.38 -13.44
N SER A 13 25.81 -12.86 -13.48
CA SER A 13 24.64 -12.08 -13.08
C SER A 13 24.70 -11.96 -11.56
N THR A 14 25.14 -10.82 -11.05
CA THR A 14 24.94 -10.49 -9.64
C THR A 14 23.46 -10.19 -9.44
N SER A 15 22.68 -11.17 -9.00
CA SER A 15 21.34 -10.89 -8.49
C SER A 15 21.49 -9.95 -7.30
N SER A 16 21.15 -8.67 -7.44
CA SER A 16 20.86 -7.86 -6.27
C SER A 16 19.65 -8.50 -5.62
N MET A 17 19.88 -9.21 -4.53
CA MET A 17 18.83 -10.01 -3.90
C MET A 17 17.80 -9.04 -3.32
N ALA A 18 16.64 -8.97 -3.97
CA ALA A 18 15.60 -8.00 -3.69
C ALA A 18 14.97 -8.27 -2.33
N VAL A 19 14.67 -7.20 -1.59
CA VAL A 19 13.83 -7.26 -0.40
C VAL A 19 12.43 -7.70 -0.86
N ASP A 20 11.95 -8.84 -0.37
CA ASP A 20 10.61 -9.31 -0.68
C ASP A 20 9.60 -8.38 0.01
N LYS A 21 8.76 -7.71 -0.78
CA LYS A 21 7.66 -6.89 -0.27
C LYS A 21 6.37 -7.68 -0.34
N TRP A 22 5.84 -8.04 0.81
CA TRP A 22 4.54 -8.70 0.95
C TRP A 22 3.48 -7.66 1.28
N ARG A 23 2.27 -7.81 0.72
CA ARG A 23 1.09 -6.96 1.01
C ARG A 23 -0.16 -7.82 1.17
N GLY A 24 -0.98 -7.53 2.18
CA GLY A 24 -2.26 -8.20 2.37
C GLY A 24 -3.30 -7.27 2.98
N LEU A 25 -4.57 -7.54 2.68
CA LEU A 25 -5.70 -6.80 3.21
C LEU A 25 -6.28 -7.54 4.41
N LEU A 26 -6.12 -6.95 5.60
CA LEU A 26 -6.73 -7.42 6.82
C LEU A 26 -8.10 -6.77 6.98
N GLU A 27 -9.17 -7.55 6.82
CA GLU A 27 -10.53 -7.05 7.00
C GLU A 27 -10.83 -6.81 8.49
N LEU A 28 -11.12 -5.56 8.85
CA LEU A 28 -11.53 -5.22 10.21
C LEU A 28 -13.04 -5.36 10.38
N GLN A 29 -13.76 -4.89 9.36
CA GLN A 29 -15.21 -4.86 9.21
C GLN A 29 -15.53 -4.97 7.71
N SER A 30 -16.78 -5.29 7.37
CA SER A 30 -17.22 -5.43 5.97
C SER A 30 -16.77 -4.25 5.10
N GLY A 31 -15.83 -4.49 4.19
CA GLY A 31 -15.33 -3.49 3.25
C GLY A 31 -14.27 -2.51 3.79
N VAL A 32 -13.92 -2.60 5.08
CA VAL A 32 -12.91 -1.75 5.73
C VAL A 32 -11.68 -2.58 6.05
N TYR A 33 -10.56 -2.26 5.41
CA TYR A 33 -9.32 -3.03 5.51
C TYR A 33 -8.15 -2.20 6.05
N LEU A 34 -7.25 -2.88 6.76
CA LEU A 34 -5.86 -2.44 6.90
C LEU A 34 -5.03 -3.11 5.81
N THR A 35 -4.20 -2.35 5.12
CA THR A 35 -3.17 -2.93 4.26
C THR A 35 -1.96 -3.22 5.11
N LEU A 36 -1.69 -4.49 5.40
CA LEU A 36 -0.47 -4.90 6.08
C LEU A 36 0.63 -5.15 5.05
N GLY A 37 1.84 -4.70 5.34
CA GLY A 37 3.00 -4.94 4.51
C GLY A 37 4.19 -5.46 5.30
N PHE A 38 4.85 -6.51 4.82
CA PHE A 38 6.08 -7.04 5.42
C PHE A 38 7.20 -6.98 4.39
N ASN A 39 8.25 -6.20 4.67
CA ASN A 39 9.45 -6.15 3.84
C ASN A 39 10.49 -7.08 4.46
N VAL A 40 10.90 -8.12 3.75
CA VAL A 40 11.73 -9.21 4.30
C VAL A 40 13.01 -9.36 3.48
N ASP A 41 14.16 -9.28 4.14
CA ASP A 41 15.47 -9.61 3.58
C ASP A 41 16.08 -10.76 4.40
N VAL A 42 15.94 -11.98 3.89
CA VAL A 42 16.44 -13.19 4.57
C VAL A 42 17.96 -13.21 4.67
N GLN A 43 18.68 -12.59 3.73
CA GLN A 43 20.15 -12.60 3.74
C GLN A 43 20.71 -11.65 4.79
N LYS A 44 20.12 -10.46 4.90
CA LYS A 44 20.49 -9.47 5.92
C LYS A 44 19.81 -9.73 7.26
N ASN A 45 18.95 -10.75 7.32
CA ASN A 45 18.13 -11.06 8.47
C ASN A 45 17.34 -9.84 8.98
N THR A 46 16.61 -9.15 8.08
CA THR A 46 15.81 -7.98 8.43
C THR A 46 14.35 -8.14 8.05
N VAL A 47 13.48 -7.55 8.87
CA VAL A 47 12.04 -7.40 8.62
C VAL A 47 11.62 -5.99 8.99
N THR A 48 10.81 -5.36 8.14
CA THR A 48 10.04 -4.17 8.52
C THR A 48 8.56 -4.33 8.22
N LEU A 49 7.75 -3.70 9.05
CA LEU A 49 6.30 -3.68 8.99
C LEU A 49 5.84 -2.33 8.44
N ASP A 50 4.94 -2.41 7.47
CA ASP A 50 4.23 -1.28 6.89
C ASP A 50 2.72 -1.45 7.16
N SER A 51 2.03 -0.33 7.36
CA SER A 51 0.59 -0.20 7.19
C SER A 51 0.31 1.05 6.37
N PRO A 52 0.40 0.97 5.03
CA PRO A 52 0.44 2.17 4.19
C PRO A 52 -0.81 3.04 4.29
N ASN A 53 -1.99 2.44 4.35
CA ASN A 53 -3.24 3.17 4.54
C ASN A 53 -3.46 3.68 5.97
N GLN A 54 -2.48 3.47 6.87
CA GLN A 54 -2.39 4.11 8.18
C GLN A 54 -1.15 5.02 8.31
N GLY A 55 -0.31 5.12 7.27
CA GLY A 55 0.90 5.92 7.27
C GLY A 55 2.05 5.36 8.13
N MET A 56 2.04 4.08 8.47
CA MET A 56 3.15 3.42 9.17
C MET A 56 4.07 2.75 8.16
N PHE A 57 5.37 3.04 8.19
CA PHE A 57 6.34 2.43 7.28
C PHE A 57 7.63 2.09 8.01
N GLY A 58 8.26 0.97 7.64
CA GLY A 58 9.61 0.65 8.08
C GLY A 58 9.73 0.26 9.56
N LYS A 59 8.62 -0.04 10.25
CA LYS A 59 8.67 -0.40 11.68
C LYS A 59 9.33 -1.75 11.85
N VAL A 60 10.44 -1.80 12.57
CA VAL A 60 11.08 -3.08 12.94
C VAL A 60 10.28 -3.71 14.08
N PRO A 61 9.86 -4.99 13.98
CA PRO A 61 9.21 -5.68 15.10
C PRO A 61 10.20 -5.95 16.23
N THR A 62 9.69 -6.12 17.45
CA THR A 62 10.52 -6.36 18.64
C THR A 62 11.31 -7.67 18.55
N GLU A 63 10.70 -8.73 18.02
CA GLU A 63 11.33 -10.02 17.76
C GLU A 63 10.79 -10.60 16.46
N PHE A 64 11.63 -11.32 15.71
CA PHE A 64 11.22 -11.99 14.49
C PHE A 64 12.08 -13.22 14.18
N THR A 65 11.54 -14.09 13.35
CA THR A 65 12.23 -15.22 12.75
C THR A 65 11.83 -15.27 11.28
N ILE A 66 12.82 -15.29 10.40
CA ILE A 66 12.60 -15.35 8.96
C ILE A 66 13.45 -16.43 8.29
N SER A 67 12.87 -17.03 7.26
CA SER A 67 13.54 -17.94 6.35
C SER A 67 12.84 -17.88 4.99
N LYS A 68 13.34 -18.61 4.00
CA LYS A 68 12.67 -18.76 2.71
C LYS A 68 11.26 -19.39 2.81
N LYS A 69 10.91 -20.02 3.92
CA LYS A 69 9.66 -20.77 4.11
C LYS A 69 8.73 -20.20 5.18
N GLN A 70 9.21 -19.27 6.00
CA GLN A 70 8.47 -18.81 7.18
C GLN A 70 8.83 -17.37 7.50
N VAL A 71 7.82 -16.60 7.90
CA VAL A 71 7.95 -15.28 8.49
C VAL A 71 7.12 -15.27 9.78
N SER A 72 7.74 -14.93 10.89
CA SER A 72 7.03 -14.70 12.15
C SER A 72 7.63 -13.54 12.91
N PHE A 73 6.80 -12.77 13.61
CA PHE A 73 7.27 -11.68 14.47
C PHE A 73 6.34 -11.47 15.66
N LYS A 74 6.86 -10.78 16.69
CA LYS A 74 6.06 -10.10 17.70
C LYS A 74 6.54 -8.68 17.88
N ASP A 75 5.62 -7.76 18.11
CA ASP A 75 5.91 -6.37 18.43
C ASP A 75 5.18 -5.94 19.70
N LYS A 76 5.96 -5.56 20.73
CA LYS A 76 5.42 -5.21 22.04
C LYS A 76 4.63 -3.90 22.02
N GLN A 77 5.03 -2.93 21.18
CA GLN A 77 4.36 -1.63 21.11
C GLN A 77 3.00 -1.74 20.41
N LEU A 78 2.93 -2.51 19.32
CA LEU A 78 1.67 -2.77 18.62
C LEU A 78 0.79 -3.79 19.33
N GLN A 79 1.34 -4.53 20.30
CA GLN A 79 0.70 -5.71 20.90
C GLN A 79 0.24 -6.68 19.81
N ALA A 80 1.10 -6.88 18.81
CA ALA A 80 0.80 -7.63 17.60
C ALA A 80 1.80 -8.76 17.38
N GLU A 81 1.32 -9.87 16.85
CA GLU A 81 2.15 -10.99 16.41
C GLU A 81 1.67 -11.53 15.07
N PHE A 82 2.57 -12.16 14.33
CA PHE A 82 2.27 -12.86 13.09
C PHE A 82 3.04 -14.17 13.04
N ASN A 83 2.41 -15.21 12.52
CA ASN A 83 3.06 -16.46 12.14
C ASN A 83 2.50 -16.93 10.80
N GLY A 84 3.37 -17.02 9.79
CA GLY A 84 2.96 -17.43 8.45
C GLY A 84 4.03 -18.21 7.70
N LYS A 85 3.57 -18.99 6.72
CA LYS A 85 4.38 -19.81 5.83
C LYS A 85 4.36 -19.24 4.43
N VAL A 86 5.50 -19.31 3.76
CA VAL A 86 5.63 -18.92 2.35
C VAL A 86 5.17 -20.09 1.48
N GLU A 87 4.18 -19.84 0.64
CA GLU A 87 3.58 -20.78 -0.31
C GLU A 87 3.61 -20.12 -1.71
N GLY A 88 4.73 -20.30 -2.43
CA GLY A 88 4.98 -19.65 -3.71
C GLY A 88 5.07 -18.13 -3.57
N ASP A 89 4.12 -17.42 -4.19
CA ASP A 89 3.99 -15.96 -4.13
C ASP A 89 3.01 -15.48 -3.06
N THR A 90 2.64 -16.38 -2.14
CA THR A 90 1.80 -16.05 -0.99
C THR A 90 2.52 -16.29 0.34
N LEU A 91 2.16 -15.51 1.35
CA LEU A 91 2.54 -15.67 2.74
C LEU A 91 1.24 -15.84 3.54
N VAL A 92 0.90 -17.09 3.84
CA VAL A 92 -0.34 -17.48 4.50
C VAL A 92 -0.08 -17.59 5.99
N GLY A 93 -0.85 -16.88 6.82
CA GLY A 93 -0.62 -16.87 8.26
C GLY A 93 -1.77 -16.34 9.08
N THR A 94 -1.49 -16.17 10.37
CA THR A 94 -2.40 -15.55 11.34
C THR A 94 -1.74 -14.30 11.89
N PHE A 95 -2.43 -13.17 11.78
CA PHE A 95 -2.09 -11.92 12.45
C PHE A 95 -2.95 -11.79 13.71
N THR A 96 -2.32 -11.59 14.86
CA THR A 96 -3.02 -11.46 16.15
C THR A 96 -2.76 -10.08 16.73
N GLN A 97 -3.84 -9.36 17.05
CA GLN A 97 -3.81 -8.12 17.82
C GLN A 97 -5.09 -8.03 18.64
N GLY A 98 -5.04 -8.50 19.89
CA GLY A 98 -6.21 -8.73 20.74
C GLY A 98 -7.11 -9.90 20.30
N ARG A 99 -7.25 -10.15 19.00
CA ARG A 99 -7.89 -11.32 18.38
C ARG A 99 -7.02 -11.87 17.25
N ALA A 100 -7.11 -13.18 17.01
CA ALA A 100 -6.46 -13.85 15.89
C ALA A 100 -7.28 -13.68 14.60
N MET A 101 -6.61 -13.31 13.51
CA MET A 101 -7.22 -13.11 12.19
C MET A 101 -6.35 -13.80 11.14
N ALA A 102 -6.95 -14.71 10.36
CA ALA A 102 -6.26 -15.31 9.23
C ALA A 102 -6.03 -14.24 8.14
N ILE A 103 -4.86 -14.27 7.51
CA ILE A 103 -4.52 -13.37 6.41
C ILE A 103 -3.59 -14.06 5.42
N THR A 104 -3.79 -13.76 4.15
CA THR A 104 -2.83 -14.08 3.09
C THR A 104 -2.24 -12.78 2.58
N LEU A 105 -0.91 -12.66 2.62
CA LEU A 105 -0.19 -11.60 1.93
C LEU A 105 0.34 -12.13 0.61
N TYR A 106 0.41 -11.26 -0.40
CA TYR A 106 0.93 -11.57 -1.73
C TYR A 106 2.25 -10.84 -1.95
N ARG A 107 3.20 -11.51 -2.61
CA ARG A 107 4.47 -10.89 -3.00
C ARG A 107 4.20 -9.87 -4.09
N LEU A 108 4.71 -8.66 -3.92
CA LEU A 108 4.66 -7.64 -4.96
C LEU A 108 5.61 -8.00 -6.11
N ASN A 109 5.10 -7.95 -7.34
CA ASN A 109 5.91 -8.13 -8.55
C ASN A 109 6.49 -6.79 -9.02
N GLU A 110 7.28 -6.79 -10.10
CA GLU A 110 7.92 -5.58 -10.65
C GLU A 110 6.91 -4.47 -11.00
N GLN A 111 5.74 -4.84 -11.52
CA GLN A 111 4.68 -3.88 -11.83
C GLN A 111 4.17 -3.23 -10.55
N ASP A 112 3.83 -4.01 -9.52
CA ASP A 112 3.38 -3.49 -8.22
C ASP A 112 4.45 -2.58 -7.58
N LEU A 113 5.73 -3.00 -7.62
CA LEU A 113 6.85 -2.22 -7.10
C LEU A 113 6.97 -0.85 -7.77
N SER A 114 6.73 -0.77 -9.08
CA SER A 114 6.73 0.50 -9.82
C SER A 114 5.62 1.47 -9.39
N GLN A 115 4.55 0.94 -8.80
CA GLN A 115 3.40 1.73 -8.30
C GLN A 115 3.63 2.29 -6.89
N LEU A 116 4.66 1.85 -6.15
CA LEU A 116 4.94 2.34 -4.79
C LEU A 116 5.17 3.86 -4.75
N LYS A 117 5.56 4.48 -5.86
CA LYS A 117 5.65 5.95 -5.96
C LYS A 117 4.31 6.66 -5.75
N TYR A 118 3.18 5.98 -5.93
CA TYR A 118 1.83 6.50 -5.68
C TYR A 118 1.27 6.14 -4.29
N GLU A 119 1.95 5.28 -3.52
CA GLU A 119 1.53 4.94 -2.16
C GLU A 119 1.62 6.17 -1.25
N GLY A 120 0.58 6.42 -0.44
CA GLY A 120 0.55 7.51 0.52
C GLY A 120 -0.84 8.13 0.74
N ALA A 121 -0.86 9.20 1.53
CA ALA A 121 -2.06 9.97 1.83
C ALA A 121 -2.16 11.20 0.92
N TYR A 122 -3.30 11.41 0.27
CA TYR A 122 -3.57 12.57 -0.56
C TYR A 122 -4.63 13.44 0.07
N LYS A 123 -4.27 14.68 0.42
CA LYS A 123 -5.12 15.60 1.19
C LYS A 123 -5.66 16.72 0.31
N GLY A 124 -6.92 17.07 0.52
CA GLY A 124 -7.55 18.22 -0.08
C GLY A 124 -8.66 18.77 0.81
N GLU A 125 -9.14 19.96 0.49
CA GLU A 125 -10.25 20.59 1.20
C GLU A 125 -11.36 20.87 0.19
N LEU A 126 -12.55 20.33 0.46
CA LEU A 126 -13.76 20.70 -0.27
C LEU A 126 -14.31 21.99 0.31
N ASP A 127 -14.70 22.94 -0.54
CA ASP A 127 -15.49 24.07 -0.09
C ASP A 127 -16.98 23.69 -0.07
N VAL A 128 -17.52 23.50 1.13
CA VAL A 128 -18.94 23.21 1.34
C VAL A 128 -19.61 24.46 1.90
N ASN A 129 -20.20 25.27 1.01
CA ASN A 129 -20.90 26.52 1.35
C ASN A 129 -20.04 27.51 2.15
N GLY A 130 -18.79 27.72 1.73
CA GLY A 130 -17.83 28.61 2.39
C GLY A 130 -17.14 28.00 3.61
N LYS A 131 -17.31 26.69 3.84
CA LYS A 131 -16.67 25.96 4.95
C LYS A 131 -15.75 24.87 4.39
N PRO A 132 -14.45 24.88 4.73
CA PRO A 132 -13.53 23.84 4.30
C PRO A 132 -13.85 22.51 4.99
N LEU A 133 -14.02 21.47 4.20
CA LEU A 133 -14.16 20.09 4.64
C LEU A 133 -12.90 19.30 4.23
N PRO A 134 -12.01 18.94 5.17
CA PRO A 134 -10.81 18.20 4.84
C PRO A 134 -11.14 16.75 4.46
N LEU A 135 -10.60 16.32 3.32
CA LEU A 135 -10.64 14.96 2.82
C LEU A 135 -9.24 14.38 2.70
N VAL A 136 -9.11 13.08 2.97
CA VAL A 136 -7.85 12.34 2.78
C VAL A 136 -8.12 11.05 2.02
N VAL A 137 -7.52 10.90 0.84
CA VAL A 137 -7.50 9.64 0.10
C VAL A 137 -6.26 8.87 0.52
N GLN A 138 -6.47 7.74 1.19
CA GLN A 138 -5.43 6.80 1.56
C GLN A 138 -5.20 5.84 0.40
N VAL A 139 -3.98 5.75 -0.12
CA VAL A 139 -3.61 4.89 -1.25
C VAL A 139 -2.53 3.92 -0.80
N ALA A 140 -2.82 2.63 -0.90
CA ALA A 140 -1.88 1.56 -0.59
C ALA A 140 -1.71 0.65 -1.81
N VAL A 141 -0.48 0.32 -2.16
CA VAL A 141 -0.20 -0.65 -3.22
C VAL A 141 -0.43 -2.05 -2.67
N VAL A 142 -1.13 -2.86 -3.45
CA VAL A 142 -1.35 -4.28 -3.21
C VAL A 142 -0.99 -5.06 -4.47
N ASN A 143 -1.00 -6.40 -4.38
CA ASN A 143 -0.73 -7.20 -5.55
C ASN A 143 -1.82 -6.98 -6.62
N GLY A 144 -1.39 -6.57 -7.81
CA GLY A 144 -2.28 -6.30 -8.95
C GLY A 144 -2.98 -4.94 -8.94
N GLY A 145 -2.64 -4.01 -8.02
CA GLY A 145 -3.24 -2.68 -8.03
C GLY A 145 -3.15 -1.92 -6.70
N PHE A 146 -4.26 -1.28 -6.32
CA PHE A 146 -4.35 -0.44 -5.14
C PHE A 146 -5.51 -0.85 -4.26
N TYR A 147 -5.31 -0.77 -2.94
CA TYR A 147 -6.39 -0.54 -2.01
C TYR A 147 -6.47 0.96 -1.72
N SER A 148 -7.68 1.50 -1.66
CA SER A 148 -7.86 2.91 -1.35
C SER A 148 -9.08 3.14 -0.47
N SER A 149 -8.99 4.15 0.38
CA SER A 149 -10.10 4.59 1.21
C SER A 149 -10.13 6.11 1.32
N LEU A 150 -11.30 6.64 1.62
CA LEU A 150 -11.51 8.06 1.87
C LEU A 150 -11.76 8.29 3.35
N ASP A 151 -11.05 9.26 3.92
CA ASP A 151 -11.29 9.77 5.26
C ASP A 151 -11.84 11.20 5.19
N SER A 152 -12.78 11.50 6.07
CA SER A 152 -13.28 12.85 6.36
C SER A 152 -13.11 13.12 7.86
N PRO A 153 -11.92 13.57 8.31
CA PRO A 153 -11.61 13.70 9.73
C PRO A 153 -12.54 14.65 10.48
N ALA A 154 -12.94 15.76 9.85
CA ALA A 154 -13.86 16.73 10.44
C ALA A 154 -15.28 16.15 10.65
N GLN A 155 -15.63 15.10 9.92
CA GLN A 155 -16.88 14.34 10.07
C GLN A 155 -16.67 13.01 10.81
N GLN A 156 -15.48 12.79 11.38
CA GLN A 156 -15.10 11.56 12.12
C GLN A 156 -15.34 10.26 11.32
N SER A 157 -15.31 10.33 9.99
CA SER A 157 -15.51 9.19 9.11
C SER A 157 -14.17 8.75 8.53
N TYR A 158 -13.76 7.51 8.79
CA TYR A 158 -12.46 6.97 8.36
C TYR A 158 -12.66 5.64 7.66
N GLY A 159 -11.84 5.36 6.66
CA GLY A 159 -11.84 4.10 5.94
C GLY A 159 -13.04 3.92 5.01
N ILE A 160 -13.67 5.00 4.52
CA ILE A 160 -14.79 4.89 3.56
C ILE A 160 -14.25 4.17 2.32
N PRO A 161 -14.83 3.03 1.91
CA PRO A 161 -14.26 2.24 0.83
C PRO A 161 -14.33 3.00 -0.51
N ILE A 162 -13.20 3.09 -1.20
CA ILE A 162 -13.15 3.48 -2.60
C ILE A 162 -13.26 2.20 -3.43
N THR A 163 -14.33 2.10 -4.21
CA THR A 163 -14.68 0.89 -4.97
C THR A 163 -13.99 0.82 -6.33
N GLU A 164 -13.61 1.96 -6.88
CA GLU A 164 -12.83 2.05 -8.12
C GLU A 164 -11.77 3.13 -7.90
N PHE A 165 -10.53 2.82 -8.24
CA PHE A 165 -9.40 3.74 -8.07
C PHE A 165 -8.41 3.57 -9.21
N ALA A 166 -7.93 4.68 -9.76
CA ALA A 166 -6.82 4.71 -10.69
C ALA A 166 -5.99 5.98 -10.44
N ILE A 167 -4.66 5.83 -10.55
CA ILE A 167 -3.71 6.93 -10.45
C ILE A 167 -2.54 6.67 -11.38
N ASP A 168 -2.07 7.71 -12.05
CA ASP A 168 -0.84 7.71 -12.83
C ASP A 168 -0.15 9.09 -12.78
N GLU A 169 0.87 9.31 -13.60
CA GLU A 169 1.62 10.57 -13.64
C GLU A 169 0.82 11.75 -14.22
N LYS A 170 -0.44 11.55 -14.60
CA LYS A 170 -1.29 12.55 -15.25
C LYS A 170 -2.64 12.71 -14.58
N THR A 171 -3.18 11.67 -13.97
CA THR A 171 -4.58 11.65 -13.51
C THR A 171 -4.76 10.85 -12.23
N MET A 172 -5.79 11.21 -11.47
CA MET A 172 -6.33 10.41 -10.39
C MET A 172 -7.84 10.40 -10.52
N THR A 173 -8.42 9.19 -10.49
CA THR A 173 -9.87 9.00 -10.48
C THR A 173 -10.26 8.04 -9.37
N PHE A 174 -11.37 8.30 -8.70
CA PHE A 174 -11.94 7.32 -7.79
C PHE A 174 -13.46 7.40 -7.71
N SER A 175 -14.10 6.32 -7.29
CA SER A 175 -15.52 6.28 -6.95
C SER A 175 -15.77 5.51 -5.65
N SER A 176 -16.75 5.95 -4.86
CA SER A 176 -17.24 5.25 -3.67
C SER A 176 -18.75 5.08 -3.77
N LYS A 177 -19.19 3.83 -3.94
CA LYS A 177 -20.62 3.48 -3.95
C LYS A 177 -21.32 3.79 -2.62
N MET A 178 -20.61 3.62 -1.50
CA MET A 178 -21.16 3.79 -0.14
C MET A 178 -21.70 5.20 0.08
N ILE A 179 -20.99 6.22 -0.39
CA ILE A 179 -21.36 7.63 -0.22
C ILE A 179 -21.83 8.29 -1.51
N SER A 180 -22.02 7.50 -2.58
CA SER A 180 -22.38 7.97 -3.93
C SER A 180 -21.50 9.15 -4.40
N ALA A 181 -20.18 9.00 -4.24
CA ALA A 181 -19.22 10.04 -4.57
C ALA A 181 -18.19 9.59 -5.60
N SER A 182 -17.67 10.53 -6.37
CA SER A 182 -16.56 10.29 -7.31
C SER A 182 -15.63 11.50 -7.42
N PHE A 183 -14.40 11.26 -7.85
CA PHE A 183 -13.44 12.30 -8.19
C PHE A 183 -12.76 12.00 -9.52
N SER A 184 -12.49 13.05 -10.30
CA SER A 184 -11.62 13.00 -11.47
C SER A 184 -10.77 14.25 -11.52
N GLY A 185 -9.45 14.10 -11.45
CA GLY A 185 -8.49 15.20 -11.49
C GLY A 185 -7.26 14.91 -12.33
N GLN A 186 -6.63 15.98 -12.80
CA GLN A 186 -5.38 15.96 -13.55
C GLN A 186 -4.23 16.44 -12.65
N LEU A 187 -3.06 15.85 -12.80
CA LEU A 187 -1.86 16.26 -12.11
C LEU A 187 -1.38 17.61 -12.67
N ASP A 188 -1.25 18.60 -11.80
CA ASP A 188 -0.64 19.90 -12.07
C ASP A 188 0.37 20.26 -10.96
N GLY A 189 0.92 21.48 -11.00
CA GLY A 189 1.89 21.95 -10.01
C GLY A 189 1.36 22.03 -8.56
N ALA A 190 0.04 22.00 -8.36
CA ALA A 190 -0.63 21.99 -7.08
C ALA A 190 -1.09 20.59 -6.64
N GLY A 191 -0.93 19.53 -7.44
CA GLY A 191 -1.40 18.18 -7.13
C GLY A 191 -2.44 17.70 -8.14
N TYR A 192 -3.29 16.74 -7.76
CA TYR A 192 -4.37 16.29 -8.64
C TYR A 192 -5.56 17.24 -8.47
N SER A 193 -5.70 18.20 -9.38
CA SER A 193 -6.80 19.18 -9.39
C SER A 193 -7.95 18.68 -10.26
N GLY A 194 -9.16 18.73 -9.73
CA GLY A 194 -10.30 18.10 -10.38
C GLY A 194 -11.64 18.42 -9.76
N LYS A 195 -12.60 17.56 -10.05
CA LYS A 195 -13.99 17.69 -9.62
C LYS A 195 -14.34 16.52 -8.72
N PHE A 196 -14.79 16.81 -7.51
CA PHE A 196 -15.45 15.87 -6.63
C PHE A 196 -16.95 15.99 -6.84
N VAL A 197 -17.65 14.87 -7.02
CA VAL A 197 -19.09 14.83 -7.25
C VAL A 197 -19.74 14.00 -6.16
N GLN A 198 -20.68 14.61 -5.43
CA GLN A 198 -21.57 13.93 -4.49
C GLN A 198 -22.90 14.68 -4.46
N GLY A 199 -23.81 14.34 -5.39
CA GLY A 199 -25.03 15.10 -5.67
C GLY A 199 -24.77 16.42 -6.43
N PHE A 200 -23.76 17.19 -6.02
CA PHE A 200 -23.25 18.38 -6.70
C PHE A 200 -21.76 18.22 -7.04
N GLU A 201 -21.30 19.02 -7.99
CA GLU A 201 -19.89 19.10 -8.37
C GLU A 201 -19.19 20.20 -7.55
N ILE A 202 -18.09 19.84 -6.90
CA ILE A 202 -17.27 20.73 -6.07
C ILE A 202 -15.80 20.59 -6.53
N PRO A 203 -15.10 21.69 -6.84
CA PRO A 203 -13.66 21.63 -7.11
C PRO A 203 -12.88 21.05 -5.93
N LEU A 204 -11.91 20.19 -6.21
CA LEU A 204 -11.03 19.61 -5.22
C LEU A 204 -9.62 19.46 -5.80
N THR A 205 -8.62 19.85 -5.03
CA THR A 205 -7.21 19.54 -5.32
C THR A 205 -6.67 18.61 -4.26
N LEU A 206 -6.17 17.45 -4.68
CA LEU A 206 -5.58 16.42 -3.82
C LEU A 206 -4.05 16.46 -3.91
N LYS A 207 -3.40 16.77 -2.80
CA LYS A 207 -1.94 16.85 -2.65
C LYS A 207 -1.41 15.66 -1.89
N LYS A 208 -0.39 14.98 -2.45
CA LYS A 208 0.32 13.94 -1.70
C LYS A 208 0.96 14.56 -0.46
N LYS A 209 0.63 14.03 0.71
CA LYS A 209 1.26 14.41 1.97
C LYS A 209 2.72 13.98 1.90
N GLN A 210 3.64 14.91 2.14
CA GLN A 210 5.05 14.57 2.33
C GLN A 210 5.16 13.74 3.63
N LEU A 211 5.81 12.58 3.54
CA LEU A 211 6.08 11.69 4.67
C LEU A 211 7.25 12.19 5.49
#